data_AF-A0A960H4S3-F1
#
_entry.id   AF-A0A960H4S3-F1
#
_cell.length_a   1.000
_cell.length_b   1.000
_cell.length_c   1.000
_cell.angle_alpha   90.00
_cell.angle_beta   90.00
_cell.angle_gamma   90.00
#
_symmetry.space_group_name_H-M   'P 1'
#
loop_
_entity.id
_entity.type
_entity.pdbx_description
1 polymer ?
#
loop_
_entity_poly.entity_id
_entity_poly.type
_entity_poly.pdbx_seq_one_letter_code
_entity_poly.pdbx_strand_id
1 'polypeptide(L)' 'GLCLDRALRRKVPMSATLGRHVNDKMLSFYMKTPGGFDVEFGCEGLQVEDHGWVARESTAVSLWGHDFSVGSHAG' A
#
# COMPACT_ATOMS: atom_id res chain seq x y z
N GLY A 1 -2.91 11.84 10.08
CA GLY A 1 -3.21 11.34 8.72
C GLY A 1 -4.29 12.20 8.11
N LEU A 2 -4.16 12.57 6.84
CA LEU A 2 -5.20 13.36 6.13
C LEU A 2 -5.49 12.83 4.73
N CYS A 3 -4.61 12.00 4.14
CA CYS A 3 -4.77 11.53 2.76
C CYS A 3 -5.91 10.52 2.65
N LEU A 4 -5.87 9.43 3.44
CA LEU A 4 -6.91 8.40 3.46
C LEU A 4 -8.30 9.01 3.73
N ASP A 5 -8.42 9.85 4.77
CA ASP A 5 -9.68 10.51 5.08
C ASP A 5 -10.19 11.40 3.95
N ARG A 6 -9.30 12.12 3.25
CA ARG A 6 -9.69 12.93 2.07
C ARG A 6 -10.15 12.05 0.92
N ALA A 7 -9.47 10.93 0.67
CA ALA A 7 -9.84 9.97 -0.37
C ALA A 7 -11.24 9.40 -0.08
N LEU A 8 -11.49 8.94 1.15
CA LEU A 8 -12.78 8.44 1.60
C LEU A 8 -13.89 9.50 1.50
N ARG A 9 -13.65 10.73 1.99
CA ARG A 9 -14.63 11.83 1.86
C ARG A 9 -14.95 12.18 0.41
N ARG A 10 -13.99 12.02 -0.50
CA ARG A 10 -14.17 12.23 -1.95
C ARG A 10 -14.65 10.98 -2.69
N LYS A 11 -14.93 9.89 -1.97
CA LYS A 11 -15.40 8.61 -2.54
C LYS A 11 -14.45 8.06 -3.61
N VAL A 12 -13.15 8.26 -3.44
CA VAL A 12 -12.15 7.62 -4.30
C VAL A 12 -12.23 6.11 -4.07
N PRO A 13 -12.28 5.27 -5.13
CA PRO A 13 -12.29 3.82 -4.96
C PRO A 13 -11.01 3.34 -4.28
N MET A 14 -11.15 2.55 -3.23
CA MET A 14 -10.04 1.98 -2.48
C MET A 14 -9.63 0.65 -3.11
N SER A 15 -8.33 0.41 -3.19
CA SER A 15 -7.77 -0.82 -3.78
C SER A 15 -7.19 -1.74 -2.72
N ALA A 16 -6.67 -1.18 -1.62
CA ALA A 16 -6.29 -1.93 -0.43
C ALA A 16 -6.40 -1.07 0.82
N THR A 17 -6.71 -1.71 1.95
CA THR A 17 -6.76 -1.05 3.27
C THR A 17 -5.37 -0.58 3.72
N LEU A 18 -5.32 0.19 4.81
CA LEU A 18 -4.05 0.54 5.44
C LEU A 18 -3.30 -0.74 5.89
N GLY A 19 -2.01 -0.82 5.61
CA GLY A 19 -1.20 -1.99 5.96
C GLY A 19 0.29 -1.68 5.97
N ARG A 20 1.09 -2.71 6.25
CA ARG A 20 2.55 -2.61 6.18
C ARG A 20 3.15 -3.73 5.35
N HIS A 21 3.99 -3.37 4.38
CA HIS A 21 4.70 -4.33 3.55
C HIS A 21 5.78 -5.13 4.29
N VAL A 22 6.08 -6.32 3.76
CA VAL A 22 7.17 -7.17 4.26
C VAL A 22 8.54 -6.67 3.80
N ASN A 23 8.68 -6.27 2.54
CA ASN A 23 9.97 -6.01 1.89
C ASN A 23 10.55 -4.63 2.26
N ASP A 24 9.82 -3.55 2.01
CA ASP A 24 10.25 -2.17 2.18
C ASP A 24 9.72 -1.54 3.48
N LYS A 25 8.93 -2.29 4.26
CA LYS A 25 8.30 -1.84 5.51
C LYS A 25 7.39 -0.61 5.36
N MET A 26 6.98 -0.25 4.15
CA MET A 26 6.11 0.89 3.89
C MET A 26 4.79 0.75 4.65
N LEU A 27 4.40 1.79 5.38
CA LEU A 27 3.07 1.94 5.95
C LEU A 27 2.22 2.72 4.96
N SER A 28 1.26 2.06 4.33
CA SER A 28 0.58 2.59 3.14
C SER A 28 -0.86 2.12 3.01
N PHE A 29 -1.58 2.75 2.09
CA PHE A 29 -2.86 2.26 1.54
C PHE A 29 -2.85 2.48 0.02
N TYR A 30 -3.79 1.82 -0.67
CA TYR A 30 -3.92 1.92 -2.13
C TYR A 30 -5.28 2.45 -2.54
N MET A 31 -5.29 3.34 -3.54
CA MET A 31 -6.52 3.93 -4.11
C MET A 31 -6.42 4.05 -5.62
N LYS A 32 -7.57 4.05 -6.31
CA LYS A 32 -7.64 4.25 -7.76
C LYS A 32 -7.41 5.71 -8.13
N THR A 33 -6.58 5.92 -9.15
CA THR A 33 -6.47 7.20 -9.83
C THR A 33 -7.63 7.42 -10.80
N PRO A 34 -7.84 8.66 -11.30
CA PRO A 34 -8.76 8.89 -12.42
C PRO A 34 -8.44 8.08 -13.67
N GLY A 35 -7.18 7.66 -13.86
CA GLY A 35 -6.75 6.79 -14.96
C GLY A 35 -6.96 5.29 -14.73
N GLY A 36 -7.54 4.90 -13.59
CA GLY A 36 -7.89 3.51 -13.28
C GLY A 36 -6.74 2.64 -12.71
N PHE A 37 -5.50 3.10 -12.76
CA PHE A 37 -4.38 2.43 -12.08
C PHE A 37 -4.29 2.84 -10.60
N ASP A 38 -3.59 2.05 -9.81
CA ASP A 38 -3.44 2.27 -8.36
C ASP A 38 -2.30 3.23 -8.04
N VAL A 39 -2.53 4.08 -7.04
CA VAL A 39 -1.48 4.84 -6.36
C VAL A 39 -1.37 4.32 -4.93
N GLU A 40 -0.15 3.95 -4.56
CA GLU A 40 0.23 3.70 -3.18
C GLU A 40 0.60 5.04 -2.52
N PHE A 41 -0.02 5.34 -1.38
CA PHE A 41 0.34 6.50 -0.58
C PHE A 41 0.82 6.04 0.79
N GLY A 42 2.12 6.19 1.07
CA GLY A 42 2.76 5.63 2.24
C GLY A 42 3.84 6.50 2.89
N CYS A 43 4.33 6.02 4.04
CA CYS A 43 5.46 6.57 4.76
C CYS A 43 6.28 5.46 5.46
N GLU A 44 7.42 5.85 6.04
CA GLU A 44 8.31 4.94 6.81
C GLU A 44 8.99 3.83 5.97
N GLY A 45 9.15 4.05 4.67
CA GLY A 45 9.91 3.16 3.82
C GLY A 45 11.33 2.94 4.34
N LEU A 46 11.69 1.66 4.51
CA LEU A 46 13.01 1.18 4.87
C LEU A 46 14.04 1.74 3.89
N GLN A 47 15.03 2.45 4.42
CA GLN A 47 16.22 2.84 3.67
C GLN A 47 17.22 1.69 3.69
N VAL A 48 17.81 1.39 2.55
CA VAL A 48 18.77 0.30 2.38
C VAL A 48 20.19 0.86 2.25
N GLU A 49 21.13 0.28 2.98
CA GLU A 49 22.57 0.49 2.77
C GLU A 49 23.11 -0.69 1.95
N ASP A 50 23.59 -0.40 0.74
CA ASP A 50 23.97 -1.44 -0.25
C ASP A 50 25.04 -2.42 0.25
N HIS A 51 25.94 -1.95 1.12
CA HIS A 51 27.08 -2.76 1.60
C HIS A 51 26.67 -3.92 2.51
N GLY A 52 25.56 -3.77 3.25
CA GLY A 52 25.02 -4.78 4.17
C GLY A 52 23.76 -5.48 3.65
N TRP A 53 23.21 -5.02 2.53
CA TRP A 53 21.97 -5.56 2.00
C TRP A 53 22.19 -6.91 1.31
N VAL A 54 21.29 -7.85 1.61
CA VAL A 54 21.24 -9.15 0.94
C VAL A 54 19.85 -9.30 0.36
N ALA A 55 19.78 -9.40 -0.96
CA ALA A 55 18.54 -9.68 -1.68
C ALA A 55 17.98 -11.04 -1.22
N ARG A 56 16.70 -11.05 -0.85
CA ARG A 56 15.97 -12.25 -0.40
C ARG A 56 14.59 -12.27 -1.05
N GLU A 57 13.99 -13.44 -1.06
CA GLU A 57 12.59 -13.63 -1.44
C GLU A 57 11.67 -13.32 -0.27
N SER A 58 10.65 -12.48 -0.50
CA SER A 58 9.55 -12.26 0.45
C SER A 58 8.40 -13.19 0.11
N THR A 59 7.93 -13.97 1.09
CA THR A 59 6.86 -14.97 0.89
C THR A 59 5.46 -14.45 1.23
N ALA A 60 5.34 -13.18 1.59
CA ALA A 60 4.08 -12.49 1.82
C ALA A 60 4.20 -11.02 1.38
N VAL A 61 3.09 -10.42 0.97
CA VAL A 61 3.02 -9.01 0.58
C VAL A 61 3.12 -8.09 1.81
N SER A 62 2.35 -8.43 2.86
CA SER A 62 2.14 -7.56 4.01
C SER A 62 2.33 -8.30 5.33
N LEU A 63 2.87 -7.59 6.31
CA LEU A 63 2.94 -8.03 7.71
C LEU A 63 1.53 -8.04 8.34
N TRP A 64 0.72 -7.04 8.00
CA TRP A 64 -0.68 -6.91 8.38
C TRP A 64 -1.37 -5.92 7.43
N GLY A 65 -2.71 -5.95 7.38
CA GLY A 65 -3.48 -5.03 6.54
C GLY A 65 -3.23 -5.24 5.05
N HIS A 66 -3.35 -4.17 4.26
CA HIS A 66 -3.37 -4.25 2.79
C HIS A 66 -4.31 -5.36 2.30
N ASP A 67 -5.55 -5.34 2.79
CA ASP A 67 -6.59 -6.21 2.27
C ASP A 67 -6.99 -5.71 0.89
N PHE A 68 -6.50 -6.39 -0.17
CA PHE A 68 -6.78 -6.05 -1.56
C PHE A 68 -8.18 -6.51 -2.03
N SER A 69 -8.93 -7.26 -1.21
CA SER A 69 -10.30 -7.66 -1.56
C SER A 69 -11.26 -6.47 -1.61
N VAL A 70 -10.96 -5.37 -0.91
CA VAL A 70 -11.78 -4.14 -0.90
C VAL A 70 -11.84 -3.44 -2.26
N GLY A 71 -10.81 -3.61 -3.10
CA GLY A 71 -10.81 -3.13 -4.48
C GLY A 71 -11.46 -4.11 -5.47
N SER A 72 -11.72 -5.34 -5.02
CA SER A 72 -12.28 -6.43 -5.81
C SER A 72 -13.79 -6.51 -5.62
N HIS A 73 -14.50 -5.40 -5.70
CA HIS A 73 -15.94 -5.47 -5.90
C HIS A 73 -16.19 -5.83 -7.36
N ALA A 74 -16.51 -7.11 -7.58
CA ALA A 74 -17.05 -7.63 -8.82
C ALA A 74 -18.19 -6.73 -9.30
N GLY A 75 -18.17 -6.40 -10.60
CA GLY A 75 -19.30 -5.76 -11.26
C GLY A 75 -20.55 -6.64 -11.27
#